data_AF-A0A522CXA3-F1
#
_entry.id   AF-A0A522CXA3-F1
#
_cell.length_a   1.000
_cell.length_b   1.000
_cell.length_c   1.000
_cell.angle_alpha   90.00
_cell.angle_beta   90.00
_cell.angle_gamma   90.00
#
_symmetry.space_group_name_H-M   'P 1'
#
loop_
_entity.id
_entity.type
_entity.pdbx_description
1 polymer ?
#
loop_
_entity_poly.entity_id
_entity_poly.type
_entity_poly.pdbx_seq_one_letter_code
_entity_poly.pdbx_strand_id
1 'polypeptide(L)'
;MAGRTGQLESICDEYGVRELYSFGSKSGEICRFARGELPALAESPSDIDIGARFRRDAYPSPRIKVEFGFALEDFFGAGSVDLVLLEDASPFLALEIIRGELLYAGDPDDQARYELYVMARAGDLMYYERERRRNNLAVRVP
;
A
#
# COMPACT_ATOMS: atom_id res chain seq x y z
N MET A 1 11.25 -13.07 -21.35
CA MET A 1 10.06 -12.20 -21.21
C MET A 1 9.72 -12.20 -19.73
N ALA A 2 10.13 -11.18 -18.98
CA ALA A 2 9.65 -11.04 -17.61
C ALA A 2 8.14 -10.80 -17.67
N GLY A 3 7.35 -11.60 -16.93
CA GLY A 3 5.92 -11.32 -16.76
C GLY A 3 5.72 -10.00 -16.00
N ARG A 4 4.47 -9.53 -15.88
CA ARG A 4 4.16 -8.29 -15.13
C ARG A 4 4.72 -8.27 -13.71
N THR A 5 4.73 -9.43 -13.04
CA THR A 5 5.34 -9.59 -11.72
C THR A 5 6.82 -9.21 -11.72
N GLY A 6 7.60 -9.70 -12.69
CA GLY A 6 9.03 -9.35 -12.80
C GLY A 6 9.27 -7.89 -13.20
N GLN A 7 8.35 -7.28 -13.95
CA GLN A 7 8.40 -5.84 -14.22
C GLN A 7 8.14 -5.03 -12.93
N LEU A 8 7.13 -5.42 -12.13
CA LEU A 8 6.83 -4.76 -10.86
C LEU A 8 7.96 -4.93 -9.85
N GLU A 9 8.56 -6.13 -9.77
CA GLU A 9 9.76 -6.40 -8.97
C GLU A 9 10.91 -5.48 -9.35
N SER A 10 11.17 -5.31 -10.66
CA SER A 10 12.23 -4.43 -11.15
C SER A 10 12.01 -2.97 -10.75
N ILE A 11 10.77 -2.48 -10.84
CA ILE A 11 10.40 -1.14 -10.37
C ILE A 11 10.65 -1.04 -8.86
N CYS A 12 10.16 -2.00 -8.07
CA CYS A 12 10.33 -1.97 -6.62
C CYS A 12 11.82 -1.96 -6.21
N ASP A 13 12.64 -2.78 -6.87
CA ASP A 13 14.08 -2.85 -6.64
C ASP A 13 14.78 -1.53 -7.00
N GLU A 14 14.43 -0.91 -8.13
CA GLU A 14 14.99 0.36 -8.60
C GLU A 14 14.78 1.49 -7.59
N TYR A 15 13.58 1.58 -7.02
CA TYR A 15 13.21 2.64 -6.08
C TYR A 15 13.55 2.30 -4.62
N GLY A 16 14.06 1.09 -4.33
CA GLY A 16 14.41 0.67 -2.98
C GLY A 16 13.20 0.36 -2.09
N VAL A 17 12.12 -0.13 -2.68
CA VAL A 17 10.91 -0.59 -1.98
C VAL A 17 11.20 -1.96 -1.35
N ARG A 18 10.71 -2.18 -0.13
CA ARG A 18 10.79 -3.47 0.58
C ARG A 18 9.56 -4.32 0.38
N GLU A 19 8.40 -3.68 0.44
CA GLU A 19 7.10 -4.32 0.31
C GLU A 19 6.12 -3.33 -0.28
N LEU A 20 5.23 -3.86 -1.11
CA LEU A 20 4.20 -3.10 -1.81
C LEU A 20 2.87 -3.83 -1.66
N TYR A 21 1.84 -3.09 -1.31
CA TYR A 21 0.49 -3.57 -1.11
C TYR A 21 -0.47 -2.77 -1.96
N SER A 22 -1.51 -3.41 -2.47
CA SER A 22 -2.73 -2.71 -2.88
C SER A 22 -3.79 -2.87 -1.80
N PHE A 23 -4.47 -1.79 -1.46
CA PHE A 23 -5.53 -1.81 -0.47
C PHE A 23 -6.77 -1.11 -1.01
N GLY A 24 -7.78 -0.93 -0.17
CA GLY A 24 -9.04 -0.32 -0.60
C GLY A 24 -9.86 -1.23 -1.52
N SER A 25 -10.83 -0.62 -2.19
CA SER A 25 -11.94 -1.32 -2.86
C SER A 25 -11.53 -2.16 -4.08
N LYS A 26 -10.40 -1.84 -4.71
CA LYS A 26 -9.92 -2.47 -5.95
C LYS A 26 -8.70 -3.38 -5.77
N SER A 27 -8.22 -3.55 -4.54
CA SER A 27 -7.01 -4.33 -4.22
C SER A 27 -6.98 -5.71 -4.91
N GLY A 28 -8.09 -6.45 -4.86
CA GLY A 28 -8.19 -7.76 -5.53
C GLY A 28 -8.01 -7.70 -7.06
N GLU A 29 -8.53 -6.66 -7.72
CA GLU A 29 -8.36 -6.49 -9.17
C GLU A 29 -6.92 -6.12 -9.53
N ILE A 30 -6.32 -5.21 -8.76
CA ILE A 30 -4.93 -4.77 -8.90
C ILE A 30 -3.96 -5.96 -8.76
N CYS A 31 -4.19 -6.79 -7.74
CA CYS A 31 -3.40 -7.98 -7.49
C CYS A 31 -3.44 -8.98 -8.66
N ARG A 32 -4.64 -9.26 -9.18
CA ARG A 32 -4.81 -10.14 -10.35
C ARG A 32 -4.17 -9.58 -11.61
N PHE A 33 -4.22 -8.26 -11.81
CA PHE A 33 -3.50 -7.61 -12.92
C PHE A 33 -1.98 -7.74 -12.77
N ALA A 34 -1.43 -7.45 -11.59
CA ALA A 34 0.01 -7.54 -11.30
C ALA A 34 0.56 -8.97 -11.47
N ARG A 35 -0.25 -9.98 -11.18
CA ARG A 35 0.06 -11.40 -11.42
C ARG A 35 -0.11 -11.85 -12.87
N GLY A 36 -0.61 -10.98 -13.74
CA GLY A 36 -0.86 -11.30 -15.15
C GLY A 36 -2.14 -12.10 -15.41
N GLU A 37 -3.02 -12.23 -14.42
CA GLU A 37 -4.29 -12.96 -14.52
C GLU A 37 -5.40 -12.13 -15.18
N LEU A 38 -5.27 -10.80 -15.16
CA LEU A 38 -6.15 -9.88 -15.86
C LEU A 38 -5.36 -9.14 -16.95
N PRO A 39 -5.87 -9.06 -18.20
CA PRO A 39 -5.15 -8.42 -19.29
C PRO A 39 -5.08 -6.89 -19.13
N ALA A 40 -6.05 -6.28 -18.46
CA ALA A 40 -6.10 -4.85 -18.16
C ALA A 40 -6.96 -4.64 -16.91
N LEU A 41 -6.77 -3.50 -16.24
CA LEU A 41 -7.68 -3.00 -15.21
C LEU A 41 -8.92 -2.40 -15.90
N ALA A 42 -10.08 -2.52 -15.26
CA ALA A 42 -11.29 -1.86 -15.72
C ALA A 42 -11.09 -0.33 -15.68
N GLU A 43 -11.48 0.35 -16.76
CA GLU A 43 -11.51 1.81 -16.78
C GLU A 43 -12.41 2.32 -15.66
N SER A 44 -11.81 3.04 -14.72
CA SER A 44 -12.54 3.57 -13.58
C SER A 44 -11.84 4.86 -13.13
N PRO A 45 -12.62 5.90 -12.81
CA PRO A 45 -12.08 7.19 -12.36
C PRO A 45 -11.57 7.15 -10.91
N SER A 46 -11.67 6.01 -10.22
CA SER A 46 -11.20 5.86 -8.83
C SER A 46 -9.71 5.58 -8.80
N ASP A 47 -9.01 6.39 -8.01
CA ASP A 47 -7.59 6.27 -7.67
C ASP A 47 -7.24 4.85 -7.19
N ILE A 48 -6.03 4.41 -7.49
CA ILE A 48 -5.48 3.14 -7.00
C ILE A 48 -4.78 3.40 -5.66
N ASP A 49 -5.26 2.76 -4.59
CA ASP A 49 -4.66 2.87 -3.25
C ASP A 49 -3.48 1.90 -3.10
N ILE A 50 -2.26 2.44 -2.95
CA ILE A 50 -1.02 1.66 -2.83
C ILE A 50 -0.28 2.00 -1.54
N GLY A 51 0.02 0.97 -0.76
CA GLY A 51 0.84 1.07 0.43
C GLY A 51 2.25 0.57 0.17
N ALA A 52 3.27 1.34 0.53
CA ALA A 52 4.66 0.93 0.35
C ALA A 52 5.46 1.11 1.64
N ARG A 53 6.42 0.21 1.89
CA ARG A 53 7.49 0.44 2.86
C ARG A 53 8.82 0.43 2.12
N PHE A 54 9.67 1.40 2.42
CA PHE A 54 10.99 1.51 1.81
C PHE A 54 12.05 0.87 2.69
N ARG A 55 13.23 0.64 2.13
CA ARG A 55 14.37 0.20 2.93
C ARG A 55 14.75 1.32 3.92
N ARG A 56 15.09 0.94 5.16
CA ARG A 56 15.47 1.92 6.22
C ARG A 56 16.66 2.81 5.85
N ASP A 57 17.59 2.29 5.05
CA ASP A 57 18.76 3.00 4.53
C ASP A 57 18.46 3.86 3.30
N ALA A 58 17.26 3.72 2.73
CA ALA A 58 16.83 4.39 1.50
C ALA A 58 15.43 5.01 1.65
N TYR A 59 15.14 5.61 2.81
CA TYR A 59 13.87 6.32 2.98
C TYR A 59 13.77 7.42 1.89
N PRO A 60 12.68 7.43 1.10
CA PRO A 60 12.67 8.15 -0.17
C PRO A 60 12.57 9.66 0.06
N SER A 61 13.34 10.42 -0.73
CA SER A 61 13.12 11.86 -0.82
C SER A 61 11.74 12.13 -1.46
N PRO A 62 11.12 13.31 -1.25
CA PRO A 62 9.84 13.66 -1.88
C PRO A 62 9.85 13.46 -3.40
N ARG A 63 11.00 13.72 -4.04
CA ARG A 63 11.18 13.49 -5.48
C ARG A 63 11.06 12.01 -5.84
N ILE A 64 11.73 11.13 -5.09
CA ILE A 64 11.67 9.68 -5.28
C ILE A 64 10.25 9.15 -5.05
N LYS A 65 9.52 9.68 -4.05
CA LYS A 65 8.11 9.30 -3.81
C LYS A 65 7.24 9.62 -5.05
N VAL A 66 7.41 10.81 -5.63
CA VAL A 66 6.66 11.23 -6.83
C VAL A 66 7.03 10.41 -8.06
N GLU A 67 8.33 10.21 -8.30
CA GLU A 67 8.81 9.41 -9.43
C GLU A 67 8.34 7.95 -9.33
N PHE A 68 8.34 7.38 -8.12
CA PHE A 68 7.79 6.04 -7.88
C PHE A 68 6.28 5.99 -8.12
N GLY A 69 5.53 7.00 -7.69
CA GLY A 69 4.10 7.12 -7.98
C GLY A 69 3.80 7.09 -9.48
N PHE A 70 4.53 7.88 -10.29
CA PHE A 70 4.39 7.87 -11.74
C PHE A 70 4.76 6.51 -12.36
N ALA A 71 5.82 5.86 -11.88
CA ALA A 71 6.19 4.52 -12.36
C ALA A 71 5.10 3.49 -12.09
N LEU A 72 4.38 3.61 -10.97
CA LEU A 72 3.22 2.77 -10.66
C LEU A 72 2.02 3.10 -11.55
N GLU A 73 1.73 4.38 -11.78
CA GLU A 73 0.66 4.82 -12.70
C GLU A 73 0.88 4.25 -14.11
N ASP A 74 2.10 4.37 -14.64
CA ASP A 74 2.50 3.79 -15.92
C ASP A 74 2.37 2.26 -15.94
N PHE A 75 2.78 1.59 -14.86
CA PHE A 75 2.68 0.12 -14.74
C PHE A 75 1.23 -0.37 -14.73
N PHE A 76 0.37 0.30 -13.96
CA PHE A 76 -1.05 -0.05 -13.84
C PHE A 76 -1.91 0.47 -15.00
N GLY A 77 -1.38 1.40 -15.81
CA GLY A 77 -2.16 2.12 -16.81
C GLY A 77 -3.27 2.96 -16.17
N ALA A 78 -3.00 3.52 -14.99
CA ALA A 78 -3.97 4.24 -14.17
C ALA A 78 -3.76 5.75 -14.31
N GLY A 79 -4.84 6.52 -14.14
CA GLY A 79 -4.76 7.99 -14.16
C GLY A 79 -4.17 8.61 -12.89
N SER A 80 -4.14 7.84 -11.79
CA SER A 80 -3.71 8.30 -10.46
C SER A 80 -3.46 7.13 -9.51
N VAL A 81 -2.37 7.22 -8.74
CA VAL A 81 -2.07 6.32 -7.62
C VAL A 81 -1.99 7.12 -6.31
N ASP A 82 -2.78 6.75 -5.31
CA ASP A 82 -2.62 7.25 -3.93
C ASP A 82 -1.57 6.42 -3.21
N LEU A 83 -0.33 6.94 -3.18
CA LEU A 83 0.81 6.28 -2.54
C LEU A 83 0.90 6.66 -1.06
N VAL A 84 0.68 5.68 -0.20
CA VAL A 84 0.83 5.81 1.25
C VAL A 84 2.09 5.07 1.72
N LEU A 85 2.95 5.74 2.47
CA LEU A 85 4.09 5.08 3.11
C LEU A 85 3.68 4.48 4.44
N LEU A 86 3.97 3.20 4.65
CA LEU A 86 3.67 2.47 5.89
C LEU A 86 4.37 3.10 7.10
N GLU A 87 5.55 3.70 6.91
CA GLU A 87 6.29 4.42 7.94
C GLU A 87 5.60 5.71 8.40
N ASP A 88 4.84 6.36 7.51
CA ASP A 88 4.14 7.63 7.75
C ASP A 88 2.66 7.42 8.11
N ALA A 89 2.12 6.23 7.83
CA ALA A 89 0.72 5.92 8.01
C ALA A 89 0.31 5.89 9.49
N SER A 90 -0.92 6.30 9.77
CA SER A 90 -1.51 6.06 11.08
C SER A 90 -1.58 4.54 11.36
N PRO A 91 -1.55 4.08 12.61
CA PRO A 91 -1.55 2.64 12.93
C PRO A 91 -2.73 1.86 12.31
N PHE A 92 -3.91 2.49 12.20
CA PHE A 92 -5.07 1.85 11.59
C PHE A 92 -5.03 1.88 10.06
N LEU A 93 -4.48 2.93 9.45
CA LEU A 93 -4.25 2.96 8.00
C LEU A 93 -3.18 1.94 7.60
N ALA A 94 -2.09 1.83 8.36
CA ALA A 94 -1.10 0.78 8.18
C ALA A 94 -1.72 -0.62 8.30
N LEU A 95 -2.63 -0.82 9.27
CA LEU A 95 -3.36 -2.07 9.41
C LEU A 95 -4.28 -2.36 8.21
N GLU A 96 -4.93 -1.34 7.65
CA GLU A 96 -5.73 -1.48 6.43
C GLU A 96 -4.87 -1.84 5.22
N ILE A 97 -3.69 -1.23 5.09
CA ILE A 97 -2.72 -1.53 4.03
C ILE A 97 -2.28 -3.00 4.07
N ILE A 98 -1.79 -3.48 5.22
CA ILE A 98 -1.28 -4.86 5.32
C ILE A 98 -2.39 -5.93 5.24
N ARG A 99 -3.65 -5.54 5.42
CA ARG A 99 -4.81 -6.42 5.20
C ARG A 99 -5.24 -6.49 3.74
N GLY A 100 -4.68 -5.61 2.90
CA GLY A 100 -4.87 -5.65 1.46
C GLY A 100 -4.10 -6.79 0.80
N GLU A 101 -3.87 -6.66 -0.49
CA GLU A 101 -3.16 -7.63 -1.30
C GLU A 101 -1.67 -7.28 -1.40
N LEU A 102 -0.81 -8.20 -0.97
CA LEU A 102 0.64 -8.08 -1.13
C LEU A 102 1.02 -8.26 -2.62
N LEU A 103 1.62 -7.23 -3.21
CA LEU A 103 2.05 -7.20 -4.60
C LEU A 103 3.53 -7.53 -4.76
N TYR A 104 4.37 -7.12 -3.81
CA TYR A 104 5.81 -7.33 -3.82
C TYR A 104 6.34 -7.44 -2.38
N ALA A 105 7.30 -8.35 -2.15
CA ALA A 105 8.07 -8.44 -0.92
C ALA A 105 9.52 -8.85 -1.24
N GLY A 106 10.46 -7.95 -1.05
CA GLY A 106 11.89 -8.21 -1.28
C GLY A 106 12.53 -9.10 -0.21
N ASP A 107 11.95 -9.15 1.00
CA ASP A 107 12.32 -10.05 2.09
C ASP A 107 11.05 -10.48 2.84
N PRO A 108 10.53 -11.69 2.58
CA PRO A 108 9.30 -12.19 3.21
C PRO A 108 9.37 -12.29 4.75
N ASP A 109 10.55 -12.56 5.33
CA ASP A 109 10.71 -12.66 6.78
C ASP A 109 10.65 -11.28 7.44
N ASP A 110 11.30 -10.28 6.83
CA ASP A 110 11.20 -8.87 7.28
C ASP A 110 9.77 -8.34 7.13
N GLN A 111 9.13 -8.67 6.01
CA GLN A 111 7.75 -8.30 5.71
C GLN A 111 6.77 -8.86 6.76
N ALA A 112 6.83 -10.17 7.05
CA ALA A 112 5.98 -10.78 8.07
C ALA A 112 6.23 -10.19 9.48
N ARG A 113 7.49 -9.89 9.83
CA ARG A 113 7.82 -9.21 11.10
C ARG A 113 7.22 -7.81 11.17
N TYR A 114 7.23 -7.08 10.06
CA TYR A 114 6.64 -5.74 10.02
C TYR A 114 5.12 -5.79 10.16
N GLU A 115 4.43 -6.74 9.51
CA GLU A 115 2.99 -6.93 9.69
C GLU A 115 2.62 -7.25 11.14
N LEU A 116 3.38 -8.12 11.81
CA LEU A 116 3.21 -8.41 13.24
C LEU A 116 3.35 -7.14 14.09
N TYR A 117 4.35 -6.30 13.78
CA TYR A 117 4.54 -5.02 14.46
C TYR A 117 3.33 -4.08 14.27
N VAL A 118 2.82 -3.94 13.05
CA VAL A 118 1.65 -3.11 12.73
C VAL A 118 0.41 -3.62 13.46
N MET A 119 0.16 -4.94 13.43
CA MET A 119 -0.97 -5.55 14.12
C MET A 119 -0.92 -5.35 15.64
N ALA A 120 0.25 -5.53 16.26
CA ALA A 120 0.44 -5.28 17.69
C ALA A 120 0.14 -3.82 18.04
N ARG A 121 0.71 -2.88 17.28
CA ARG A 121 0.51 -1.44 17.49
C ARG A 121 -0.95 -1.01 17.36
N ALA A 122 -1.66 -1.56 16.37
CA ALA A 122 -3.09 -1.29 16.20
C ALA A 122 -3.93 -1.91 17.33
N GLY A 123 -3.55 -3.10 17.81
CA GLY A 123 -4.16 -3.75 18.96
C GLY A 123 -4.07 -2.91 20.24
N ASP A 124 -2.89 -2.38 20.53
CA ASP A 124 -2.63 -1.53 21.70
C ASP A 124 -3.50 -0.24 21.70
N LEU A 125 -3.76 0.31 20.50
CA LEU A 125 -4.52 1.55 20.34
C LEU A 125 -6.02 1.33 20.13
N MET A 126 -6.48 0.08 20.02
CA MET A 126 -7.86 -0.24 19.66
C MET A 126 -8.89 0.35 20.63
N TYR A 127 -8.57 0.42 21.92
CA TYR A 127 -9.45 1.03 22.91
C TYR A 127 -9.67 2.53 22.62
N TYR A 128 -8.60 3.28 22.42
CA TYR A 128 -8.67 4.72 22.16
C TYR A 128 -9.37 5.06 20.85
N GLU A 129 -9.17 4.23 19.82
CA GLU A 129 -9.85 4.42 18.53
C GLU A 129 -11.36 4.19 18.64
N ARG A 130 -11.80 3.21 19.44
CA ARG A 130 -13.24 3.01 19.72
C ARG A 130 -13.85 4.22 20.41
N GLU A 131 -13.17 4.76 21.42
CA GLU A 131 -13.63 5.96 22.14
C GLU A 131 -13.66 7.19 21.21
N ARG A 132 -12.64 7.40 20.38
CA ARG A 132 -12.61 8.47 19.38
C ARG A 132 -13.78 8.37 18.40
N ARG A 133 -14.05 7.18 17.85
CA ARG A 133 -15.18 6.95 16.91
C ARG A 133 -16.52 7.22 17.59
N ARG A 134 -16.68 6.76 18.83
CA ARG A 134 -17.89 7.01 19.63
C ARG A 134 -18.11 8.51 19.83
N ASN A 135 -17.06 9.25 20.16
CA ASN A 135 -17.15 10.70 20.37
C ASN A 135 -17.39 11.46 19.06
N ASN A 136 -16.75 11.07 17.95
CA ASN A 136 -17.00 11.68 16.64
C ASN A 136 -18.43 11.46 16.12
N LEU A 137 -19.04 10.31 16.44
CA LEU A 137 -20.45 10.05 16.16
C LEU A 137 -21.39 10.83 17.10
N ALA A 138 -20.96 11.13 18.33
CA ALA A 138 -21.73 11.92 19.29
C ALA A 138 -21.69 13.44 19.02
N VAL A 139 -20.64 13.95 18.36
CA VAL A 139 -20.48 15.38 18.03
C VAL A 139 -21.27 15.80 16.78
N ARG A 140 -21.90 14.85 16.06
CA ARG A 140 -22.70 15.13 14.87
C ARG A 140 -24.19 15.36 15.21
N VAL A 141 -24.48 16.37 16.01
CA VAL A 141 -25.82 16.98 16.23
C VAL A 141 -25.59 18.47 16.48
N PRO A 142 -26.09 19.38 15.61
CA PRO A 142 -27.52 19.73 15.59
C PRO A 142 -28.28 19.35 14.31
#